data_AF-X0UVG2-F1
#
_entry.id   AF-X0UVG2-F1
#
_cell.length_a   1.000
_cell.length_b   1.000
_cell.length_c   1.000
_cell.angle_alpha   90.00
_cell.angle_beta   90.00
_cell.angle_gamma   90.00
#
_symmetry.space_group_name_H-M   'P 1'
#
loop_
_entity.id
_entity.type
_entity.pdbx_description
1 polymer ?
#
loop_
_entity_poly.entity_id
_entity_poly.type
_entity_poly.pdbx_seq_one_letter_code
_entity_poly.pdbx_strand_id
1 'polypeptide(L)'
;MTEKLQTEYREAVYRALERFQFIEETLRMYLDLVIQIAKIELTQYFPVNLTKKDLSKLSLGKLKDMFSRFNGNASLKSSLKKVTPDRNRVAHQSLLFTLGELKDNAHLTKLIHEMNEIESRAKEVHETLLDERWKLHKLLNILRHSKKHKGK
;
A
#
# COMPACT_ATOMS: atom_id res chain seq x y z
N MET A 1 16.31 29.15 12.45
CA MET A 1 14.94 29.06 11.89
C MET A 1 14.87 28.07 10.72
N THR A 2 15.76 28.17 9.74
CA THR A 2 15.84 27.25 8.58
C THR A 2 16.10 25.78 8.95
N GLU A 3 16.96 25.51 9.93
CA GLU A 3 17.26 24.14 10.39
C GLU A 3 16.05 23.42 11.01
N LYS A 4 15.18 24.16 11.71
CA LYS A 4 13.93 23.63 12.27
C LYS A 4 12.97 23.22 11.14
N LEU A 5 12.77 24.08 10.14
CA LEU A 5 11.92 23.79 8.98
C LEU A 5 12.46 22.63 8.14
N GLN A 6 13.78 22.51 7.99
CA GLN A 6 14.39 21.37 7.33
C GLN A 6 14.12 20.05 8.08
N THR A 7 14.16 20.08 9.41
CA THR A 7 13.81 18.92 10.25
C THR A 7 12.33 18.56 10.12
N GLU A 8 11.43 19.54 10.24
CA GLU A 8 9.99 19.33 10.08
C GLU A 8 9.62 18.77 8.69
N TYR A 9 10.28 19.28 7.64
CA TYR A 9 10.11 18.76 6.29
C TYR A 9 10.58 17.31 6.16
N ARG A 10 11.76 16.99 6.69
CA ARG A 10 12.28 15.61 6.69
C ARG A 10 11.32 14.65 7.39
N GLU A 11 10.78 15.04 8.54
CA GLU A 11 9.79 14.25 9.26
C GLU A 11 8.50 14.05 8.44
N ALA A 12 8.01 15.10 7.78
CA ALA A 12 6.83 15.01 6.94
C ALA A 12 7.04 14.06 5.74
N VAL A 13 8.20 14.12 5.09
CA VAL A 13 8.59 13.18 4.02
C VAL A 13 8.63 11.75 4.56
N TYR A 14 9.24 11.51 5.72
CA TYR A 14 9.34 10.18 6.31
C TYR A 14 7.98 9.60 6.68
N ARG A 15 7.09 10.39 7.29
CA ARG A 15 5.72 9.94 7.56
C ARG A 15 4.98 9.58 6.27
N ALA A 16 5.09 10.42 5.24
CA ALA A 16 4.47 10.11 3.94
C ALA A 16 5.03 8.81 3.32
N LEU A 17 6.35 8.60 3.34
CA LEU A 17 6.98 7.35 2.87
C LEU A 17 6.51 6.13 3.66
N GLU A 18 6.45 6.24 4.98
CA GLU A 18 5.99 5.18 5.87
C GLU A 18 4.55 4.77 5.53
N ARG A 19 3.65 5.73 5.28
CA ARG A 19 2.27 5.44 4.83
C ARG A 19 2.25 4.65 3.53
N PHE A 20 3.08 5.01 2.54
CA PHE A 20 3.15 4.24 1.30
C PHE A 20 3.71 2.84 1.52
N GLN A 21 4.68 2.67 2.41
CA GLN A 21 5.19 1.35 2.77
C GLN A 21 4.10 0.47 3.40
N PHE A 22 3.25 1.03 4.26
CA PHE A 22 2.11 0.31 4.82
C PHE A 22 1.06 -0.08 3.77
N ILE A 23 0.79 0.80 2.80
CA ILE A 23 -0.09 0.47 1.67
C ILE A 23 0.49 -0.69 0.86
N GLU A 24 1.78 -0.63 0.49
CA GLU A 24 2.44 -1.68 -0.26
C GLU A 24 2.38 -3.03 0.48
N GLU A 25 2.71 -3.04 1.76
CA GLU A 25 2.71 -4.26 2.55
C GLU A 25 1.30 -4.83 2.75
N THR A 26 0.32 -3.96 2.98
CA THR A 26 -1.08 -4.38 3.10
C THR A 26 -1.61 -4.94 1.79
N LEU A 27 -1.23 -4.37 0.63
CA LEU A 27 -1.57 -4.95 -0.67
C LEU A 27 -0.93 -6.33 -0.85
N ARG A 28 0.34 -6.51 -0.48
CA ARG A 28 0.99 -7.83 -0.52
C ARG A 28 0.25 -8.85 0.33
N MET A 29 -0.11 -8.49 1.56
CA MET A 29 -0.89 -9.35 2.45
C MET A 29 -2.27 -9.68 1.86
N TYR A 30 -2.98 -8.69 1.30
CA TYR A 30 -4.26 -8.91 0.63
C TYR A 30 -4.12 -9.92 -0.51
N LEU A 31 -3.13 -9.72 -1.37
CA LEU A 31 -2.92 -10.57 -2.55
C LEU A 31 -2.46 -11.97 -2.17
N ASP A 32 -1.69 -12.13 -1.09
CA ASP A 32 -1.35 -13.43 -0.52
C ASP A 32 -2.60 -14.18 -0.04
N LEU A 33 -3.55 -13.49 0.61
CA LEU A 33 -4.83 -14.09 0.98
C LEU A 33 -5.63 -14.54 -0.25
N VAL A 34 -5.65 -13.74 -1.33
CA VAL A 34 -6.29 -14.13 -2.61
C VAL A 34 -5.66 -15.42 -3.15
N ILE A 35 -4.33 -15.51 -3.16
CA ILE A 35 -3.59 -16.71 -3.61
C ILE A 35 -3.95 -17.92 -2.75
N GLN A 36 -4.02 -17.76 -1.43
CA GLN A 36 -4.37 -18.85 -0.51
C GLN A 36 -5.80 -19.35 -0.77
N ILE A 37 -6.75 -18.45 -0.98
CA ILE A 37 -8.14 -18.79 -1.34
C ILE A 37 -8.16 -19.54 -2.68
N ALA A 38 -7.50 -19.00 -3.70
CA ALA A 38 -7.41 -19.63 -5.01
C ALA A 38 -6.80 -21.04 -4.92
N LYS A 39 -5.76 -21.25 -4.11
CA LYS A 39 -5.19 -22.58 -3.87
C LYS A 39 -6.20 -23.54 -3.22
N ILE A 40 -6.97 -23.08 -2.24
CA ILE A 40 -7.96 -23.97 -1.58
C ILE A 40 -9.05 -24.40 -2.56
N GLU A 41 -9.54 -23.49 -3.39
CA GLU A 41 -10.71 -23.73 -4.25
C GLU A 41 -10.34 -24.35 -5.61
N LEU A 42 -9.22 -23.95 -6.21
CA LEU A 42 -8.90 -24.24 -7.61
C LEU A 42 -7.87 -25.34 -7.81
N THR A 43 -7.09 -25.73 -6.78
CA THR A 43 -5.99 -26.72 -6.93
C THR A 43 -6.47 -28.09 -7.43
N GLN A 44 -7.73 -28.46 -7.15
CA GLN A 44 -8.33 -29.69 -7.67
C GLN A 44 -8.54 -29.67 -9.19
N TYR A 45 -8.61 -28.49 -9.80
CA TYR A 45 -8.83 -28.31 -11.24
C TYR A 45 -7.54 -27.98 -11.98
N PHE A 46 -6.66 -27.15 -11.39
CA PHE A 46 -5.36 -26.78 -11.97
C PHE A 46 -4.40 -26.22 -10.92
N PRO A 47 -3.07 -26.33 -11.13
CA PRO A 47 -2.08 -25.82 -10.19
C PRO A 47 -2.09 -24.28 -10.14
N VAL A 48 -2.08 -23.73 -8.91
CA VAL A 48 -1.93 -22.30 -8.65
C VAL A 48 -0.49 -22.03 -8.17
N ASN A 49 0.40 -21.68 -9.11
CA ASN A 49 1.84 -21.56 -8.86
C ASN A 49 2.30 -20.19 -8.31
N LEU A 50 1.40 -19.23 -8.13
CA LEU A 50 1.75 -17.92 -7.57
C LEU A 50 2.10 -18.06 -6.07
N THR A 51 3.14 -17.36 -5.63
CA THR A 51 3.65 -17.41 -4.26
C THR A 51 3.82 -16.04 -3.63
N LYS A 52 3.90 -15.99 -2.30
CA LYS A 52 4.24 -14.77 -1.54
C LYS A 52 5.58 -14.15 -2.00
N LYS A 53 6.54 -14.97 -2.45
CA LYS A 53 7.84 -14.51 -2.95
C LYS A 53 7.72 -13.73 -4.26
N ASP A 54 6.69 -14.03 -5.06
CA ASP A 54 6.44 -13.29 -6.30
C ASP A 54 5.89 -11.89 -6.00
N LEU A 55 5.13 -11.76 -4.91
CA LEU A 55 4.54 -10.49 -4.46
C LEU A 55 5.57 -9.53 -3.84
N SER A 56 6.59 -10.04 -3.15
CA SER A 56 7.58 -9.21 -2.45
C SER A 56 8.41 -8.33 -3.39
N LYS A 57 8.52 -8.71 -4.67
CA LYS A 57 9.28 -7.98 -5.69
C LYS A 57 8.46 -6.91 -6.42
N LEU A 58 7.16 -6.80 -6.14
CA LEU A 58 6.27 -5.89 -6.84
C LEU A 58 6.29 -4.49 -6.20
N SER A 59 6.35 -3.47 -7.05
CA SER A 59 6.17 -2.07 -6.67
C SER A 59 4.71 -1.74 -6.40
N LEU A 60 4.43 -0.62 -5.72
CA LEU A 60 3.06 -0.14 -5.47
C LEU A 60 2.18 -0.15 -6.73
N GLY A 61 2.70 0.33 -7.86
CA GLY A 61 1.96 0.35 -9.13
C GLY A 61 1.51 -1.04 -9.57
N LYS A 62 2.43 -2.03 -9.55
CA LYS A 62 2.13 -3.42 -9.93
C LYS A 62 1.19 -4.09 -8.92
N LEU A 63 1.39 -3.85 -7.62
CA LEU A 63 0.51 -4.35 -6.56
C LEU A 63 -0.91 -3.82 -6.72
N LYS A 64 -1.06 -2.51 -6.96
CA LYS A 64 -2.35 -1.86 -7.23
C LYS A 64 -3.02 -2.45 -8.47
N ASP A 65 -2.27 -2.62 -9.57
CA ASP A 65 -2.83 -3.20 -10.80
C ASP A 65 -3.33 -4.63 -10.56
N MET A 66 -2.58 -5.44 -9.81
CA MET A 66 -3.01 -6.80 -9.47
C MET A 66 -4.22 -6.81 -8.53
N PHE A 67 -4.21 -5.98 -7.49
CA PHE A 67 -5.35 -5.78 -6.59
C PHE A 67 -6.64 -5.41 -7.33
N SER A 68 -6.53 -4.54 -8.35
CA SER A 68 -7.69 -4.10 -9.13
C SER A 68 -8.43 -5.23 -9.85
N ARG A 69 -7.77 -6.37 -10.11
CA ARG A 69 -8.35 -7.55 -10.77
C ARG A 69 -9.18 -8.42 -9.82
N PHE A 70 -8.90 -8.37 -8.52
CA PHE A 70 -9.50 -9.26 -7.52
C PHE A 70 -10.46 -8.57 -6.57
N ASN A 71 -10.29 -7.28 -6.33
CA ASN A 71 -11.13 -6.52 -5.41
C ASN A 71 -12.30 -5.85 -6.16
N GLY A 72 -13.49 -5.75 -5.55
CA GLY A 72 -14.67 -5.11 -6.14
C GLY A 72 -14.89 -3.63 -5.78
N ASN A 73 -14.14 -3.09 -4.82
CA ASN A 73 -14.34 -1.76 -4.27
C ASN A 73 -13.81 -0.67 -5.22
N ALA A 74 -14.70 -0.13 -6.06
CA ALA A 74 -14.36 0.88 -7.06
C ALA A 74 -13.81 2.18 -6.45
N SER A 75 -14.31 2.58 -5.28
CA SER A 75 -13.83 3.77 -4.56
C SER A 75 -12.37 3.61 -4.15
N LEU A 76 -12.03 2.49 -3.48
CA LEU A 76 -10.66 2.21 -3.08
C LEU A 76 -9.70 2.09 -4.28
N LYS A 77 -10.12 1.46 -5.38
CA LYS A 77 -9.32 1.42 -6.62
C LYS A 77 -9.02 2.82 -7.15
N SER A 78 -10.02 3.70 -7.13
CA SER A 78 -9.87 5.10 -7.54
C SER A 78 -8.89 5.84 -6.63
N SER A 79 -9.04 5.70 -5.31
CA SER A 79 -8.16 6.35 -4.34
C SER A 79 -6.71 5.85 -4.43
N LEU A 80 -6.49 4.53 -4.56
CA LEU A 80 -5.17 3.96 -4.81
C LEU A 80 -4.54 4.50 -6.10
N LYS A 81 -5.33 4.63 -7.19
CA LYS A 81 -4.86 5.22 -8.45
C LYS A 81 -4.40 6.67 -8.26
N LYS A 82 -5.12 7.45 -7.45
CA LYS A 82 -4.79 8.87 -7.17
C LYS A 82 -3.52 9.03 -6.32
N VAL A 83 -3.28 8.18 -5.33
CA VAL A 83 -2.11 8.30 -4.44
C VAL A 83 -0.84 7.62 -4.98
N THR A 84 -0.95 6.77 -6.02
CA THR A 84 0.22 6.09 -6.59
C THR A 84 1.27 7.06 -7.17
N PRO A 85 0.91 8.12 -7.92
CA PRO A 85 1.86 9.13 -8.36
C PRO A 85 2.53 9.89 -7.20
N ASP A 86 1.80 10.14 -6.11
CA ASP A 86 2.31 10.82 -4.92
C ASP A 86 3.47 10.03 -4.29
N ARG A 87 3.41 8.69 -4.28
CA ARG A 87 4.52 7.84 -3.80
C ARG A 87 5.83 8.12 -4.55
N ASN A 88 5.77 8.27 -5.87
CA ASN A 88 6.96 8.58 -6.67
C ASN A 88 7.48 9.99 -6.36
N ARG A 89 6.57 10.96 -6.25
CA ARG A 89 6.92 12.34 -5.88
C ARG A 89 7.64 12.41 -4.53
N VAL A 90 7.09 11.77 -3.49
CA VAL A 90 7.69 11.75 -2.15
C VAL A 90 9.07 11.07 -2.19
N ALA A 91 9.22 9.98 -2.93
CA ALA A 91 10.53 9.33 -3.09
C ALA A 91 11.56 10.25 -3.75
N HIS A 92 11.20 10.96 -4.82
CA HIS A 92 12.09 11.96 -5.43
C HIS A 92 12.42 13.11 -4.48
N GLN A 93 11.44 13.61 -3.73
CA GLN A 93 11.63 14.69 -2.78
C GLN A 93 12.52 14.31 -1.59
N SER A 94 12.47 13.05 -1.15
CA SER A 94 13.39 12.55 -0.13
C SER A 94 14.85 12.61 -0.60
N LEU A 95 15.11 12.35 -1.88
CA LEU A 95 16.45 12.40 -2.48
C LEU A 95 16.98 13.84 -2.60
N LEU A 96 16.15 14.77 -3.09
CA LEU A 96 16.55 16.19 -3.25
C LEU A 96 16.91 16.83 -1.91
N PHE A 97 16.23 16.45 -0.83
CA PHE A 97 16.59 16.91 0.51
C PHE A 97 17.99 16.42 0.93
N THR A 98 18.33 15.16 0.64
CA THR A 98 19.66 14.60 0.94
C THR A 98 20.78 15.34 0.21
N LEU A 99 20.49 15.96 -0.94
CA LEU A 99 21.46 16.73 -1.73
C LEU A 99 21.63 18.19 -1.27
N GLY A 100 20.90 18.64 -0.24
CA GLY A 100 21.10 19.95 0.37
C GLY A 100 20.57 21.15 -0.43
N GLU A 101 19.68 20.90 -1.40
CA GLU A 101 19.21 21.91 -2.37
C GLU A 101 18.09 22.83 -1.83
N LEU A 102 17.63 22.65 -0.59
CA LEU A 102 16.50 23.39 -0.02
C LEU A 102 16.94 24.43 1.02
N LYS A 103 17.01 25.71 0.61
CA LYS A 103 17.42 26.84 1.47
C LYS A 103 16.34 27.93 1.68
N ASP A 104 15.22 27.87 0.98
CA ASP A 104 14.13 28.84 1.11
C ASP A 104 13.06 28.39 2.13
N ASN A 105 12.84 29.19 3.17
CA ASN A 105 11.88 28.92 4.24
C ASN A 105 10.42 28.92 3.74
N ALA A 106 10.07 29.81 2.80
CA ALA A 106 8.71 29.88 2.25
C ALA A 106 8.41 28.63 1.42
N HIS A 107 9.37 28.22 0.59
CA HIS A 107 9.31 26.97 -0.15
C HIS A 107 9.21 25.74 0.78
N LEU A 108 10.04 25.67 1.82
CA LEU A 108 9.99 24.57 2.80
C LEU A 108 8.63 24.45 3.49
N THR A 109 8.03 25.57 3.88
CA THR A 109 6.70 25.57 4.52
C THR A 109 5.64 25.01 3.58
N LYS A 110 5.67 25.38 2.30
CA LYS A 110 4.78 24.81 1.28
C LYS A 110 4.99 23.31 1.12
N LEU A 111 6.24 22.87 1.04
CA LEU A 111 6.57 21.45 0.89
C LEU A 111 6.12 20.62 2.10
N ILE A 112 6.28 21.15 3.33
CA ILE A 112 5.77 20.50 4.56
C ILE A 112 4.27 20.30 4.46
N HIS A 113 3.53 21.33 4.05
CA HIS A 113 2.07 21.24 3.89
C HIS A 113 1.68 20.17 2.86
N GLU A 114 2.31 20.19 1.67
CA GLU A 114 2.09 19.18 0.64
C GLU A 114 2.37 17.75 1.13
N MET A 115 3.44 17.54 1.91
CA MET A 115 3.77 16.22 2.47
C MET A 115 2.72 15.74 3.47
N ASN A 116 2.24 16.64 4.34
CA ASN A 116 1.18 16.30 5.31
C ASN A 116 -0.14 15.97 4.60
N GLU A 117 -0.48 16.67 3.52
CA GLU A 117 -1.67 16.33 2.71
C GLU A 117 -1.53 14.96 2.04
N ILE A 118 -0.36 14.65 1.48
CA ILE A 118 -0.07 13.32 0.90
C ILE A 118 -0.16 12.25 1.97
N GLU A 119 0.45 12.46 3.15
CA GLU A 119 0.39 11.55 4.29
C GLU A 119 -1.06 11.26 4.67
N SER A 120 -1.90 12.30 4.79
CA SER A 120 -3.31 12.15 5.16
C SER A 120 -4.08 11.33 4.14
N ARG A 121 -3.94 11.62 2.84
CA ARG A 121 -4.60 10.84 1.77
C ARG A 121 -4.12 9.38 1.77
N ALA A 122 -2.83 9.15 1.97
CA ALA A 122 -2.27 7.80 2.03
C ALA A 122 -2.79 7.04 3.25
N LYS A 123 -2.97 7.71 4.39
CA LYS A 123 -3.55 7.13 5.61
C LYS A 123 -4.99 6.65 5.37
N GLU A 124 -5.86 7.48 4.78
CA GLU A 124 -7.25 7.10 4.48
C GLU A 124 -7.35 5.89 3.55
N VAL A 125 -6.48 5.86 2.52
CA VAL A 125 -6.38 4.73 1.59
C VAL A 125 -5.93 3.46 2.32
N HIS A 126 -4.94 3.58 3.21
CA HIS A 126 -4.45 2.45 3.99
C HIS A 126 -5.52 1.88 4.92
N GLU A 127 -6.26 2.73 5.63
CA GLU A 127 -7.35 2.30 6.53
C GLU A 127 -8.44 1.55 5.76
N THR A 128 -8.88 2.09 4.61
CA THR A 128 -9.86 1.41 3.76
C THR A 128 -9.34 0.07 3.21
N LEU A 129 -8.05 -0.01 2.89
CA LEU A 129 -7.42 -1.24 2.42
C LEU A 129 -7.32 -2.30 3.53
N LEU A 130 -7.09 -1.90 4.78
CA LEU A 130 -7.14 -2.79 5.95
C LEU A 130 -8.52 -3.44 6.10
N ASP A 131 -9.61 -2.69 5.88
CA ASP A 131 -10.97 -3.23 5.93
C ASP A 131 -11.20 -4.30 4.85
N GLU A 132 -10.76 -4.04 3.62
CA GLU A 132 -10.86 -5.02 2.52
C GLU A 132 -10.03 -6.28 2.81
N ARG A 133 -8.83 -6.12 3.39
CA ARG A 133 -8.01 -7.24 3.84
C ARG A 133 -8.70 -8.05 4.92
N TRP A 134 -9.34 -7.39 5.88
CA TRP A 134 -10.06 -8.06 6.97
C TRP A 134 -11.24 -8.89 6.46
N LYS A 135 -12.04 -8.36 5.52
CA LYS A 135 -13.11 -9.11 4.84
C LYS A 135 -12.58 -10.38 4.20
N LEU A 136 -11.45 -10.29 3.49
CA LEU A 136 -10.85 -11.42 2.81
C LEU A 136 -10.26 -12.46 3.78
N HIS A 137 -9.64 -12.00 4.87
CA HIS A 137 -9.12 -12.87 5.93
C HIS A 137 -10.23 -13.68 6.60
N LYS A 138 -11.38 -13.03 6.91
CA LYS A 138 -12.57 -13.73 7.41
C LYS A 138 -13.05 -14.82 6.47
N LEU A 139 -13.12 -14.52 5.17
CA LEU A 139 -13.50 -15.50 4.15
C LEU A 139 -12.56 -16.70 4.12
N LEU A 140 -11.24 -16.47 4.14
CA LEU A 140 -10.25 -17.55 4.18
C LEU A 140 -10.42 -18.47 5.39
N ASN A 141 -10.70 -17.91 6.57
CA ASN A 141 -10.94 -18.72 7.77
C ASN A 141 -12.19 -19.59 7.63
N ILE A 142 -13.29 -19.05 7.11
CA ILE A 142 -14.51 -19.82 6.83
C ILE A 142 -14.21 -20.98 5.87
N LEU A 143 -13.49 -20.72 4.79
CA LEU A 143 -13.13 -21.75 3.80
C LEU A 143 -12.28 -22.87 4.43
N ARG A 144 -11.28 -22.53 5.24
CA ARG A 144 -10.44 -23.50 5.96
C ARG A 144 -11.25 -24.40 6.90
N HIS A 145 -12.21 -23.82 7.64
CA HIS A 145 -13.09 -24.60 8.50
C HIS A 145 -14.01 -25.53 7.70
N SER A 146 -14.59 -25.05 6.58
CA SER A 146 -15.48 -25.86 5.75
C SER A 146 -14.80 -27.08 5.13
N LYS A 147 -13.55 -26.95 4.65
CA LYS A 147 -12.78 -28.06 4.08
C LYS A 147 -12.36 -29.09 5.13
N LYS A 148 -12.13 -28.67 6.37
CA LYS A 148 -11.82 -29.58 7.49
C LYS A 148 -12.99 -30.52 7.82
N HIS A 149 -14.23 -30.10 7.57
CA HIS A 149 -15.42 -30.92 7.79
C HIS A 149 -15.79 -31.83 6.60
N LYS A 150 -15.39 -31.48 5.37
CA LYS A 150 -15.64 -32.32 4.17
C LYS A 150 -14.60 -33.42 3.94
N GLY A 151 -13.49 -33.42 4.68
CA GLY A 151 -12.42 -34.42 4.60
C GLY A 151 -12.52 -35.55 5.63
N LYS A 152 -13.71 -35.77 6.23
CA LYS A 152 -14.03 -36.92 7.07
C LYS A 152 -15.10 -37.77 6.41
#